data_AF-A0A1Z5RFZ2-F1
#
_entry.id   AF-A0A1Z5RFZ2-F1
#
_cell.length_a   1.000
_cell.length_b   1.000
_cell.length_c   1.000
_cell.angle_alpha   90.00
_cell.angle_beta   90.00
_cell.angle_gamma   90.00
#
_symmetry.space_group_name_H-M   'P 1'
#
loop_
_entity.id
_entity.type
_entity.pdbx_description
1 polymer ?
#
loop_
_entity_poly.entity_id
_entity_poly.type
_entity_poly.pdbx_seq_one_letter_code
_entity_poly.pdbx_strand_id
1 'polypeptide(L)'
;MVAPGGGAGGGPSRWPAAEELDIVRKKVVDISGRDEQEVRVAACPYRICPLGAHIDHQGGVVTAMTINYGVLLGFVPSNGSEVLLQSGQFEGVIRFRVDDLQKPIDKPENINWESYARGAVYALQNSGYDLRKGIIGYISGVKGLDSSGLSSSAAVGIAYLLALEHVNDLVISPVDNIQLDKYIENKYLGLKNGILDPSAILLSRYGYLTFMDCKDCNIICQRRVGIICGFLSAKRLPVLFCMLQAAKIHQIYFAMLIQLYMRPRSVY
;
A
#
# COMPACT_ATOMS: atom_id res chain seq x y z
N MET A 1 -5.84 10.40 -44.04
CA MET A 1 -5.17 11.70 -43.85
C MET A 1 -3.96 11.47 -42.98
N VAL A 2 -2.76 11.60 -43.55
CA VAL A 2 -1.51 11.61 -42.79
C VAL A 2 -1.23 13.06 -42.40
N ALA A 3 -0.94 13.28 -41.12
CA ALA A 3 -0.30 14.49 -40.60
C ALA A 3 0.82 14.06 -39.63
N PRO A 4 1.88 14.88 -39.50
CA PRO A 4 3.26 14.43 -39.50
C PRO A 4 3.88 14.34 -38.10
N GLY A 5 5.08 13.77 -38.05
CA GLY A 5 5.88 13.55 -36.84
C GLY A 5 6.14 14.81 -36.01
N GLY A 6 6.25 14.60 -34.71
CA GLY A 6 6.63 15.62 -33.74
C GLY A 6 6.69 15.05 -32.33
N GLY A 7 7.91 14.88 -31.82
CA GLY A 7 8.20 14.80 -30.38
C GLY A 7 7.96 13.45 -29.71
N ALA A 8 9.05 12.75 -29.38
CA ALA A 8 9.09 11.80 -28.27
C ALA A 8 8.88 12.58 -26.95
N GLY A 9 7.66 13.03 -26.69
CA GLY A 9 7.22 13.54 -25.40
C GLY A 9 6.78 12.35 -24.56
N GLY A 10 7.72 11.72 -23.85
CA GLY A 10 7.41 10.71 -22.86
C GLY A 10 6.56 11.34 -21.75
N GLY A 11 5.25 11.10 -21.79
CA GLY A 11 4.37 11.39 -20.65
C GLY A 11 4.85 10.62 -19.41
N PRO A 12 4.57 11.11 -18.18
CA PRO A 12 5.00 10.43 -16.96
C PRO A 12 4.48 8.99 -16.93
N SER A 13 5.35 8.04 -16.60
CA SER A 13 4.97 6.63 -16.51
C SER A 13 3.99 6.46 -15.35
N ARG A 14 2.89 5.73 -15.61
CA ARG A 14 1.84 5.47 -14.62
C ARG A 14 2.26 4.26 -13.79
N TRP A 15 2.37 4.40 -12.47
CA TRP A 15 2.54 3.26 -11.56
C TRP A 15 1.16 2.75 -11.09
N PRO A 16 0.96 1.42 -10.98
CA PRO A 16 1.88 0.36 -11.39
C PRO A 16 2.05 0.29 -12.91
N ALA A 17 3.26 0.00 -13.38
CA ALA A 17 3.50 -0.24 -14.80
C ALA A 17 2.80 -1.53 -15.25
N ALA A 18 2.44 -1.62 -16.53
CA ALA A 18 1.74 -2.81 -17.05
C ALA A 18 2.60 -4.07 -16.87
N GLU A 19 3.90 -3.95 -17.12
CA GLU A 19 4.86 -5.04 -16.99
C GLU A 19 4.95 -5.55 -15.54
N GLU A 20 4.87 -4.66 -14.54
CA GLU A 20 4.87 -5.05 -13.12
C GLU A 20 3.61 -5.84 -12.77
N LEU A 21 2.45 -5.40 -13.26
CA LEU A 21 1.19 -6.11 -13.06
C LEU A 21 1.21 -7.50 -13.72
N ASP A 22 1.74 -7.59 -14.93
CA ASP A 22 1.80 -8.85 -15.69
C ASP A 22 2.74 -9.86 -15.04
N ILE A 23 3.88 -9.43 -14.49
CA ILE A 23 4.78 -10.30 -13.71
C ILE A 23 4.05 -10.86 -12.49
N VAL A 24 3.37 -10.01 -11.73
CA VAL A 24 2.65 -10.41 -10.52
C VAL A 24 1.51 -11.37 -10.86
N ARG A 25 0.72 -11.09 -11.90
CA ARG A 25 -0.36 -11.98 -12.35
C ARG A 25 0.16 -13.35 -12.76
N LYS A 26 1.20 -13.38 -13.60
CA LYS A 26 1.81 -14.63 -14.06
C LYS A 26 2.29 -15.49 -12.89
N LYS A 27 2.92 -14.87 -11.88
CA LYS A 27 3.33 -15.59 -10.66
C LYS A 27 2.15 -16.19 -9.90
N VAL A 28 1.04 -15.47 -9.76
CA VAL A 28 -0.16 -16.01 -9.11
C VAL A 28 -0.74 -17.16 -9.93
N VAL A 29 -0.79 -17.07 -11.25
CA VAL A 29 -1.22 -18.16 -12.15
C VAL A 29 -0.33 -19.39 -11.94
N ASP A 30 1.00 -19.21 -11.94
CA ASP A 30 1.95 -20.31 -11.74
C ASP A 30 1.75 -21.03 -10.39
N ILE A 31 1.43 -20.28 -9.31
CA ILE A 31 1.24 -20.83 -7.96
C ILE A 31 -0.14 -21.48 -7.79
N SER A 32 -1.18 -20.86 -8.34
CA SER A 32 -2.58 -21.23 -8.08
C SER A 32 -3.18 -22.17 -9.13
N GLY A 33 -2.61 -22.21 -10.35
CA GLY A 33 -3.19 -22.87 -11.51
C GLY A 33 -4.51 -22.25 -12.01
N ARG A 34 -4.87 -21.05 -11.54
CA ARG A 34 -6.11 -20.34 -11.90
C ARG A 34 -5.92 -19.49 -13.16
N ASP A 35 -7.04 -19.11 -13.77
CA ASP A 35 -7.01 -18.24 -14.95
C ASP A 35 -6.49 -16.84 -14.57
N GLU A 36 -5.70 -16.23 -15.45
CA GLU A 36 -5.14 -14.90 -15.23
C GLU A 36 -6.22 -13.84 -14.98
N GLN A 37 -7.40 -13.99 -15.59
CA GLN A 37 -8.55 -13.09 -15.42
C GLN A 37 -9.17 -13.17 -14.03
N GLU A 38 -8.92 -14.23 -13.27
CA GLU A 38 -9.34 -14.34 -11.88
C GLU A 38 -8.41 -13.58 -10.94
N VAL A 39 -7.16 -13.34 -11.36
CA VAL A 39 -6.16 -12.67 -10.52
C VAL A 39 -6.54 -11.21 -10.29
N ARG A 40 -6.50 -10.81 -9.03
CA ARG A 40 -6.61 -9.41 -8.59
C ARG A 40 -5.27 -8.92 -8.09
N VAL A 41 -5.07 -7.60 -8.15
CA VAL A 41 -3.84 -6.97 -7.66
C VAL A 41 -4.19 -5.80 -6.75
N ALA A 42 -3.74 -5.87 -5.50
CA ALA A 42 -3.72 -4.73 -4.60
C ALA A 42 -2.40 -3.96 -4.81
N ALA A 43 -2.50 -2.67 -5.14
CA ALA A 43 -1.37 -1.79 -5.35
C ALA A 43 -1.29 -0.76 -4.21
N CYS A 44 -0.32 -0.95 -3.32
CA CYS A 44 -0.14 -0.17 -2.11
C CYS A 44 1.13 0.67 -2.24
N PRO A 45 1.01 1.97 -2.56
CA PRO A 45 2.17 2.83 -2.77
C PRO A 45 2.93 3.08 -1.47
N TYR A 46 4.22 3.36 -1.57
CA TYR A 46 5.03 3.90 -0.47
C TYR A 46 4.73 5.38 -0.25
N ARG A 47 5.20 5.92 0.87
CA ARG A 47 4.96 7.32 1.26
C ARG A 47 6.23 8.06 1.59
N ILE A 48 6.18 9.37 1.41
CA ILE A 48 7.12 10.31 2.01
C ILE A 48 6.37 11.32 2.89
N CYS A 49 7.07 11.82 3.91
CA CYS A 49 6.59 12.88 4.80
C CYS A 49 7.50 14.10 4.65
N PRO A 50 7.22 15.04 3.72
CA PRO A 50 8.11 16.18 3.47
C PRO A 50 8.27 17.12 4.66
N LEU A 51 7.24 17.22 5.52
CA LEU A 51 7.23 18.03 6.74
C LEU A 51 6.52 17.26 7.86
N GLY A 52 7.15 17.18 9.02
CA GLY A 52 6.53 16.66 10.24
C GLY A 52 6.80 15.19 10.58
N ALA A 53 7.82 14.55 9.98
CA ALA A 53 8.15 13.12 10.12
C ALA A 53 8.48 12.64 11.55
N HIS A 54 8.50 13.54 12.55
CA HIS A 54 8.74 13.21 13.97
C HIS A 54 7.76 13.90 14.95
N ILE A 55 6.67 14.50 14.44
CA ILE A 55 5.63 15.18 15.25
C ILE A 55 4.33 14.36 15.31
N ASP A 56 4.26 13.27 14.54
CA ASP A 56 3.11 12.36 14.47
C ASP A 56 2.82 11.66 15.81
N HIS A 57 3.86 11.20 16.52
CA HIS A 57 3.71 10.63 17.87
C HIS A 57 3.32 11.66 18.94
N GLN A 58 3.42 12.96 18.63
CA GLN A 58 3.04 14.07 19.50
C GLN A 58 1.64 14.62 19.18
N GLY A 59 0.93 14.02 18.21
CA GLY A 59 -0.41 14.49 17.79
C GLY A 59 -0.37 15.81 17.03
N GLY A 60 0.72 16.09 16.32
CA GLY A 60 0.85 17.29 15.48
C GLY A 60 0.31 17.13 14.07
N VAL A 61 0.26 18.26 13.37
CA VAL A 61 -0.05 18.30 11.94
C VAL A 61 1.15 17.86 11.12
N VAL A 62 0.95 16.88 10.26
CA VAL A 62 2.00 16.35 9.37
C VAL A 62 1.55 16.43 7.91
N THR A 63 2.53 16.41 7.02
CA THR A 63 2.27 16.35 5.58
C THR A 63 2.67 15.00 5.02
N ALA A 64 1.81 14.41 4.21
CA ALA A 64 2.06 13.13 3.58
C ALA A 64 1.76 13.18 2.09
N MET A 65 2.57 12.44 1.33
CA MET A 65 2.29 12.15 -0.07
C MET A 65 2.89 10.79 -0.43
N THR A 66 2.43 10.27 -1.56
CA THR A 66 2.48 8.85 -1.87
C THR A 66 3.15 8.69 -3.24
N ILE A 67 4.15 7.80 -3.35
CA ILE A 67 5.10 7.75 -4.47
C ILE A 67 4.74 6.69 -5.51
N ASN A 68 5.30 6.79 -6.72
CA ASN A 68 5.11 5.84 -7.85
C ASN A 68 5.83 4.50 -7.67
N TYR A 69 5.96 4.06 -6.44
CA TYR A 69 6.66 2.84 -6.08
C TYR A 69 5.96 2.31 -4.85
N GLY A 70 5.86 0.99 -4.74
CA GLY A 70 5.17 0.39 -3.62
C GLY A 70 5.19 -1.11 -3.68
N VAL A 71 4.18 -1.68 -3.04
CA VAL A 71 3.93 -3.11 -2.97
C VAL A 71 2.78 -3.47 -3.89
N LEU A 72 2.98 -4.54 -4.65
CA LEU A 72 1.95 -5.22 -5.43
C LEU A 72 1.71 -6.58 -4.80
N LEU A 73 0.47 -6.83 -4.39
CA LEU A 73 0.02 -8.16 -4.00
C LEU A 73 -0.95 -8.66 -5.06
N GLY A 74 -0.50 -9.62 -5.85
CA GLY A 74 -1.38 -10.41 -6.71
C GLY A 74 -1.99 -11.54 -5.91
N PHE A 75 -3.29 -11.81 -6.11
CA PHE A 75 -3.96 -12.87 -5.38
C PHE A 75 -5.21 -13.40 -6.09
N VAL A 76 -5.61 -14.60 -5.70
CA VAL A 76 -6.91 -15.23 -5.97
C VAL A 76 -7.47 -15.80 -4.65
N PRO A 77 -8.80 -15.92 -4.50
CA PRO A 77 -9.37 -16.64 -3.35
C PRO A 77 -8.90 -18.09 -3.37
N SER A 78 -8.53 -18.62 -2.21
CA SER A 78 -8.30 -20.06 -2.06
C SER A 78 -9.65 -20.80 -1.95
N ASN A 79 -9.63 -22.13 -2.09
CA ASN A 79 -10.84 -22.97 -2.02
C ASN A 79 -11.39 -23.17 -0.59
N GLY A 80 -10.85 -22.46 0.40
CA GLY A 80 -11.19 -22.60 1.82
C GLY A 80 -10.43 -21.58 2.65
N SER A 81 -10.05 -21.91 3.88
CA SER A 81 -9.36 -20.96 4.77
C SER A 81 -7.85 -20.87 4.56
N GLU A 82 -7.25 -21.64 3.64
CA GLU A 82 -5.79 -21.65 3.45
C GLU A 82 -5.29 -20.33 2.84
N VAL A 83 -4.25 -19.77 3.45
CA VAL A 83 -3.41 -18.71 2.89
C VAL A 83 -2.11 -19.34 2.40
N LEU A 84 -1.78 -19.12 1.13
CA LEU A 84 -0.55 -19.55 0.49
C LEU A 84 0.12 -18.32 -0.13
N LEU A 85 1.33 -17.99 0.30
CA LEU A 85 2.03 -16.80 -0.17
C LEU A 85 3.45 -17.09 -0.62
N GLN A 86 3.87 -16.41 -1.68
CA GLN A 86 5.25 -16.30 -2.12
C GLN A 86 5.67 -14.82 -2.20
N SER A 87 6.95 -14.55 -1.97
CA SER A 87 7.53 -13.21 -2.07
C SER A 87 8.50 -13.10 -3.24
N GLY A 88 8.54 -11.94 -3.89
CA GLY A 88 9.56 -11.61 -4.87
C GLY A 88 10.92 -11.25 -4.28
N GLN A 89 10.98 -10.95 -2.98
CA GLN A 89 12.20 -10.52 -2.29
C GLN A 89 12.75 -11.55 -1.29
N PHE A 90 11.90 -12.49 -0.86
CA PHE A 90 12.27 -13.49 0.14
C PHE A 90 11.96 -14.90 -0.38
N GLU A 91 12.88 -15.83 -0.15
CA GLU A 91 12.69 -17.23 -0.51
C GLU A 91 11.68 -17.92 0.41
N GLY A 92 11.06 -18.98 -0.11
CA GLY A 92 10.13 -19.83 0.63
C GLY A 92 8.66 -19.62 0.25
N VAL A 93 7.83 -20.52 0.77
CA VAL A 93 6.37 -20.50 0.62
C VAL A 93 5.75 -20.52 2.00
N ILE A 94 4.88 -19.57 2.29
CA ILE A 94 4.14 -19.54 3.55
C ILE A 94 2.83 -20.28 3.35
N ARG A 95 2.44 -21.08 4.35
CA ARG A 95 1.11 -21.68 4.46
C ARG A 95 0.58 -21.54 5.88
N PHE A 96 -0.65 -21.06 6.00
CA PHE A 96 -1.41 -21.05 7.25
C PHE A 96 -2.90 -20.93 6.95
N ARG A 97 -3.76 -20.97 7.98
CA ARG A 97 -5.20 -20.83 7.77
C ARG A 97 -5.75 -19.56 8.42
N VAL A 98 -6.72 -18.92 7.78
CA VAL A 98 -7.40 -17.73 8.33
C VAL A 98 -8.32 -18.04 9.50
N ASP A 99 -8.65 -19.32 9.73
CA ASP A 99 -9.46 -19.79 10.86
C ASP A 99 -8.60 -20.31 12.03
N ASP A 100 -7.27 -20.30 11.89
CA ASP A 100 -6.37 -20.55 13.00
C ASP A 100 -6.29 -19.30 13.90
N LEU A 101 -6.24 -19.52 15.22
CA LEU A 101 -5.98 -18.44 16.18
C LEU A 101 -4.54 -17.95 16.04
N GLN A 102 -4.38 -16.78 15.45
CA GLN A 102 -3.08 -16.12 15.37
C GLN A 102 -2.71 -15.56 16.75
N LYS A 103 -1.45 -15.70 17.15
CA LYS A 103 -0.95 -15.17 18.43
C LYS A 103 0.03 -14.04 18.17
N PRO A 104 0.00 -12.97 18.98
CA PRO A 104 1.01 -11.92 18.93
C PRO A 104 2.43 -12.49 19.00
N ILE A 105 3.35 -11.81 18.35
CA ILE A 105 4.76 -12.17 18.35
C ILE A 105 5.39 -11.69 19.67
N ASP A 106 6.01 -12.62 20.38
CA ASP A 106 6.58 -12.35 21.71
C ASP A 106 7.78 -11.40 21.66
N LYS A 107 8.55 -11.42 20.56
CA LYS A 107 9.79 -10.65 20.42
C LYS A 107 9.99 -10.08 19.01
N PRO A 108 10.37 -8.79 18.87
CA PRO A 108 10.53 -8.15 17.56
C PRO A 108 11.53 -8.84 16.62
N GLU A 109 12.56 -9.52 17.13
CA GLU A 109 13.52 -10.27 16.32
C GLU A 109 12.91 -11.47 15.57
N ASN A 110 11.72 -11.92 15.98
CA ASN A 110 11.00 -12.99 15.31
C ASN A 110 10.08 -12.46 14.19
N ILE A 111 10.00 -11.14 14.02
CA ILE A 111 9.24 -10.54 12.92
C ILE A 111 9.94 -10.87 11.61
N ASN A 112 9.18 -11.52 10.74
CA ASN A 112 9.57 -11.86 9.38
C ASN A 112 8.50 -11.36 8.40
N TRP A 113 8.72 -11.52 7.11
CA TRP A 113 7.77 -11.01 6.10
C TRP A 113 6.39 -11.70 6.18
N GLU A 114 6.31 -12.95 6.63
CA GLU A 114 5.02 -13.66 6.83
C GLU A 114 4.19 -13.10 7.99
N SER A 115 4.85 -12.45 8.94
CA SER A 115 4.22 -11.89 10.13
C SER A 115 3.15 -10.86 9.78
N TYR A 116 3.32 -10.10 8.69
CA TYR A 116 2.32 -9.12 8.24
C TYR A 116 1.03 -9.79 7.73
N ALA A 117 1.14 -10.92 7.02
CA ALA A 117 -0.04 -11.65 6.53
C ALA A 117 -0.83 -12.25 7.70
N ARG A 118 -0.13 -12.88 8.65
CA ARG A 118 -0.74 -13.40 9.88
C ARG A 118 -1.31 -12.28 10.75
N GLY A 119 -0.62 -11.15 10.81
CA GLY A 119 -1.05 -9.97 11.52
C GLY A 119 -2.34 -9.39 10.95
N ALA A 120 -2.48 -9.33 9.61
CA ALA A 120 -3.71 -8.89 8.97
C ALA A 120 -4.90 -9.80 9.34
N VAL A 121 -4.71 -11.13 9.32
CA VAL A 121 -5.70 -12.09 9.80
C VAL A 121 -6.03 -11.85 11.28
N TYR A 122 -5.01 -11.69 12.15
CA TYR A 122 -5.19 -11.40 13.56
C TYR A 122 -6.01 -10.12 13.80
N ALA A 123 -5.69 -9.04 13.07
CA ALA A 123 -6.37 -7.76 13.22
C ALA A 123 -7.85 -7.84 12.81
N LEU A 124 -8.14 -8.51 11.69
CA LEU A 124 -9.51 -8.71 11.22
C LEU A 124 -10.32 -9.58 12.21
N GLN A 125 -9.77 -10.73 12.64
CA GLN A 125 -10.43 -11.60 13.61
C GLN A 125 -10.73 -10.87 14.93
N ASN A 126 -9.75 -10.17 15.50
CA ASN A 126 -9.91 -9.47 16.78
C ASN A 126 -10.77 -8.21 16.68
N SER A 127 -11.07 -7.74 15.46
CA SER A 127 -12.01 -6.65 15.20
C SER A 127 -13.43 -7.14 14.88
N GLY A 128 -13.68 -8.45 15.02
CA GLY A 128 -15.01 -9.05 14.88
C GLY A 128 -15.38 -9.50 13.47
N TYR A 129 -14.42 -9.54 12.53
CA TYR A 129 -14.67 -10.03 11.17
C TYR A 129 -14.49 -11.55 11.08
N ASP A 130 -15.45 -12.23 10.45
CA ASP A 130 -15.42 -13.67 10.21
C ASP A 130 -14.69 -13.98 8.88
N LEU A 131 -13.51 -14.58 8.96
CA LEU A 131 -12.71 -14.95 7.79
C LEU A 131 -12.93 -16.42 7.44
N ARG A 132 -13.50 -16.67 6.26
CA ARG A 132 -13.81 -18.02 5.75
C ARG A 132 -12.91 -18.45 4.61
N LYS A 133 -12.46 -17.46 3.81
CA LYS A 133 -11.61 -17.66 2.65
C LYS A 133 -10.22 -17.09 2.90
N GLY A 134 -9.19 -17.88 2.60
CA GLY A 134 -7.83 -17.39 2.50
C GLY A 134 -7.51 -16.94 1.06
N ILE A 135 -6.22 -16.71 0.81
CA ILE A 135 -5.71 -16.24 -0.49
C ILE A 135 -4.56 -17.11 -0.96
N ILE A 136 -4.46 -17.32 -2.27
CA ILE A 136 -3.22 -17.75 -2.91
C ILE A 136 -2.64 -16.52 -3.58
N GLY A 137 -1.43 -16.11 -3.20
CA GLY A 137 -0.89 -14.82 -3.64
C GLY A 137 0.62 -14.74 -3.78
N TYR A 138 1.02 -13.71 -4.51
CA TYR A 138 2.42 -13.33 -4.73
C TYR A 138 2.58 -11.84 -4.40
N ILE A 139 3.48 -11.55 -3.46
CA ILE A 139 3.78 -10.18 -3.05
C ILE A 139 5.14 -9.75 -3.60
N SER A 140 5.19 -8.56 -4.19
CA SER A 140 6.44 -7.97 -4.67
C SER A 140 6.48 -6.49 -4.34
N GLY A 141 7.66 -6.03 -3.94
CA GLY A 141 7.96 -4.63 -3.68
C GLY A 141 9.25 -4.24 -4.38
N VAL A 142 9.56 -2.95 -4.40
CA VAL A 142 10.76 -2.47 -5.09
C VAL A 142 12.04 -2.97 -4.41
N LYS A 143 12.88 -3.66 -5.19
CA LYS A 143 14.16 -4.20 -4.73
C LYS A 143 15.07 -3.08 -4.20
N GLY A 144 15.63 -3.27 -3.00
CA GLY A 144 16.54 -2.31 -2.37
C GLY A 144 15.83 -1.19 -1.61
N LEU A 145 14.50 -1.15 -1.59
CA LEU A 145 13.69 -0.22 -0.78
C LEU A 145 13.00 -0.88 0.42
N ASP A 146 13.20 -2.18 0.60
CA ASP A 146 12.65 -3.03 1.67
C ASP A 146 12.99 -2.51 3.08
N SER A 147 14.15 -1.88 3.26
CA SER A 147 14.61 -1.30 4.54
C SER A 147 14.79 0.23 4.52
N SER A 148 14.18 0.92 3.56
CA SER A 148 14.47 2.35 3.27
C SER A 148 13.73 3.38 4.13
N GLY A 149 12.89 2.96 5.09
CA GLY A 149 12.07 3.88 5.89
C GLY A 149 10.89 4.52 5.12
N LEU A 150 10.58 4.04 3.92
CA LEU A 150 9.50 4.52 3.06
C LEU A 150 8.09 3.93 3.39
N SER A 151 7.92 3.37 4.59
CA SER A 151 6.72 2.61 5.01
C SER A 151 6.46 1.34 4.22
N SER A 152 7.51 0.56 3.99
CA SER A 152 7.34 -0.78 3.41
C SER A 152 6.42 -1.67 4.25
N SER A 153 6.43 -1.54 5.59
CA SER A 153 5.58 -2.32 6.50
C SER A 153 4.09 -2.03 6.33
N ALA A 154 3.68 -0.75 6.43
CA ALA A 154 2.28 -0.35 6.28
C ALA A 154 1.72 -0.66 4.89
N ALA A 155 2.54 -0.51 3.83
CA ALA A 155 2.10 -0.88 2.47
C ALA A 155 1.84 -2.39 2.35
N VAL A 156 2.65 -3.23 2.99
CA VAL A 156 2.45 -4.68 3.04
C VAL A 156 1.20 -5.04 3.87
N GLY A 157 1.03 -4.45 5.06
CA GLY A 157 -0.12 -4.69 5.93
C GLY A 157 -1.44 -4.32 5.25
N ILE A 158 -1.52 -3.12 4.67
CA ILE A 158 -2.67 -2.66 3.89
C ILE A 158 -2.94 -3.57 2.68
N ALA A 159 -1.91 -4.03 1.95
CA ALA A 159 -2.10 -4.93 0.83
C ALA A 159 -2.81 -6.23 1.24
N TYR A 160 -2.39 -6.83 2.37
CA TYR A 160 -3.03 -8.04 2.90
C TYR A 160 -4.44 -7.80 3.42
N LEU A 161 -4.69 -6.70 4.13
CA LEU A 161 -6.03 -6.33 4.60
C LEU A 161 -7.01 -6.26 3.42
N LEU A 162 -6.65 -5.49 2.39
CA LEU A 162 -7.49 -5.30 1.20
C LEU A 162 -7.74 -6.61 0.44
N ALA A 163 -6.75 -7.50 0.35
CA ALA A 163 -6.90 -8.79 -0.29
C ALA A 163 -7.84 -9.72 0.51
N LEU A 164 -7.68 -9.78 1.83
CA LEU A 164 -8.50 -10.59 2.72
C LEU A 164 -9.95 -10.07 2.78
N GLU A 165 -10.12 -8.75 2.82
CA GLU A 165 -11.43 -8.10 2.70
C GLU A 165 -12.12 -8.50 1.40
N HIS A 166 -11.42 -8.41 0.27
CA HIS A 166 -11.99 -8.72 -1.04
C HIS A 166 -12.47 -10.16 -1.14
N VAL A 167 -11.67 -11.14 -0.72
CA VAL A 167 -12.06 -12.56 -0.86
C VAL A 167 -13.13 -13.00 0.15
N ASN A 168 -13.29 -12.26 1.25
CA ASN A 168 -14.31 -12.50 2.26
C ASN A 168 -15.52 -11.56 2.14
N ASP A 169 -15.60 -10.78 1.07
CA ASP A 169 -16.71 -9.85 0.80
C ASP A 169 -16.94 -8.83 1.95
N LEU A 170 -15.85 -8.41 2.62
CA LEU A 170 -15.90 -7.43 3.71
C LEU A 170 -15.89 -6.01 3.14
N VAL A 171 -16.67 -5.12 3.76
CA VAL A 171 -16.70 -3.69 3.44
C VAL A 171 -16.15 -2.92 4.63
N ILE A 172 -14.86 -2.58 4.56
CA ILE A 172 -14.15 -1.86 5.62
C ILE A 172 -13.81 -0.46 5.10
N SER A 173 -14.02 0.57 5.94
CA SER A 173 -13.71 1.93 5.55
C SER A 173 -12.20 2.16 5.52
N PRO A 174 -11.69 3.13 4.73
CA PRO A 174 -10.27 3.49 4.80
C PRO A 174 -9.79 3.87 6.21
N VAL A 175 -10.65 4.51 7.01
CA VAL A 175 -10.31 4.89 8.39
C VAL A 175 -10.18 3.67 9.29
N ASP A 176 -11.07 2.69 9.14
CA ASP A 176 -10.98 1.43 9.90
C ASP A 176 -9.75 0.63 9.46
N ASN A 177 -9.40 0.63 8.17
CA ASN A 177 -8.18 0.00 7.68
C ASN A 177 -6.90 0.63 8.23
N ILE A 178 -6.90 1.94 8.49
CA ILE A 178 -5.80 2.62 9.19
C ILE A 178 -5.67 2.07 10.62
N GLN A 179 -6.79 1.87 11.31
CA GLN A 179 -6.77 1.32 12.67
C GLN A 179 -6.39 -0.16 12.69
N LEU A 180 -6.83 -0.95 11.70
CA LEU A 180 -6.45 -2.34 11.54
C LEU A 180 -4.94 -2.48 11.30
N ASP A 181 -4.36 -1.69 10.40
CA ASP A 181 -2.90 -1.71 10.16
C ASP A 181 -2.11 -1.31 11.41
N LYS A 182 -2.57 -0.26 12.10
CA LYS A 182 -2.02 0.12 13.41
C LYS A 182 -2.16 -1.00 14.45
N TYR A 183 -3.21 -1.80 14.38
CA TYR A 183 -3.44 -2.95 15.26
C TYR A 183 -2.49 -4.11 14.91
N ILE A 184 -2.22 -4.37 13.63
CA ILE A 184 -1.17 -5.30 13.17
C ILE A 184 0.16 -4.91 13.83
N GLU A 185 0.59 -3.68 13.59
CA GLU A 185 1.87 -3.15 14.04
C GLU A 185 2.00 -3.18 15.57
N ASN A 186 1.01 -2.64 16.31
CA ASN A 186 1.14 -2.47 17.75
C ASN A 186 0.75 -3.70 18.58
N LYS A 187 -0.23 -4.48 18.14
CA LYS A 187 -0.78 -5.59 18.95
C LYS A 187 -0.30 -6.95 18.50
N TYR A 188 -0.06 -7.14 17.21
CA TYR A 188 0.45 -8.40 16.69
C TYR A 188 1.98 -8.42 16.63
N LEU A 189 2.61 -7.37 16.08
CA LEU A 189 4.07 -7.29 15.93
C LEU A 189 4.77 -6.69 17.16
N GLY A 190 4.04 -5.98 18.03
CA GLY A 190 4.61 -5.33 19.21
C GLY A 190 5.46 -4.08 18.90
N LEU A 191 5.32 -3.53 17.70
CA LEU A 191 5.96 -2.29 17.28
C LEU A 191 5.23 -1.08 17.89
N LYS A 192 5.80 0.13 17.77
CA LYS A 192 5.22 1.37 18.33
C LYS A 192 4.95 2.39 17.23
N ASN A 193 4.22 1.95 16.21
CA ASN A 193 3.98 2.75 15.03
C ASN A 193 2.69 3.59 15.16
N GLY A 194 2.77 4.79 14.60
CA GLY A 194 1.65 5.74 14.51
C GLY A 194 0.71 5.42 13.35
N ILE A 195 -0.25 6.32 13.11
CA ILE A 195 -1.21 6.20 12.00
C ILE A 195 -0.73 6.87 10.71
N LEU A 196 0.36 7.63 10.75
CA LEU A 196 0.81 8.47 9.62
C LEU A 196 0.95 7.65 8.35
N ASP A 197 1.65 6.53 8.43
CA ASP A 197 1.99 5.69 7.29
C ASP A 197 0.74 5.09 6.63
N PRO A 198 -0.12 4.32 7.32
CA PRO A 198 -1.35 3.80 6.71
C PRO A 198 -2.30 4.91 6.26
N SER A 199 -2.35 6.05 6.97
CA SER A 199 -3.16 7.20 6.56
C SER A 199 -2.67 7.79 5.24
N ALA A 200 -1.35 7.96 5.09
CA ALA A 200 -0.75 8.47 3.88
C ALA A 200 -1.08 7.58 2.68
N ILE A 201 -1.04 6.26 2.88
CA ILE A 201 -1.30 5.26 1.83
C ILE A 201 -2.77 5.26 1.42
N LEU A 202 -3.69 5.29 2.38
CA LEU A 202 -5.13 5.12 2.13
C LEU A 202 -5.87 6.43 1.79
N LEU A 203 -5.39 7.57 2.27
CA LEU A 203 -6.12 8.85 2.21
C LEU A 203 -5.51 9.90 1.27
N SER A 204 -4.30 9.68 0.77
CA SER A 204 -3.68 10.63 -0.15
C SER A 204 -4.45 10.75 -1.46
N ARG A 205 -4.10 11.72 -2.30
CA ARG A 205 -4.66 11.82 -3.65
C ARG A 205 -3.58 12.16 -4.65
N TYR A 206 -3.71 11.61 -5.86
CA TYR A 206 -2.83 11.91 -6.98
C TYR A 206 -2.60 13.42 -7.15
N GLY A 207 -1.35 13.87 -7.07
CA GLY A 207 -0.96 15.25 -7.29
C GLY A 207 -1.29 16.21 -6.14
N TYR A 208 -1.69 15.71 -4.97
CA TYR A 208 -1.94 16.51 -3.77
C TYR A 208 -0.95 16.15 -2.65
N LEU A 209 -0.55 17.18 -1.90
CA LEU A 209 0.04 17.03 -0.57
C LEU A 209 -1.09 17.01 0.45
N THR A 210 -1.15 15.96 1.26
CA THR A 210 -2.16 15.77 2.31
C THR A 210 -1.64 16.37 3.60
N PHE A 211 -2.43 17.23 4.23
CA PHE A 211 -2.20 17.72 5.58
C PHE A 211 -3.14 16.96 6.50
N MET A 212 -2.58 16.25 7.48
CA MET A 212 -3.35 15.42 8.39
C MET A 212 -3.04 15.77 9.84
N ASP A 213 -4.07 15.69 10.68
CA ASP A 213 -3.94 15.72 12.12
C ASP A 213 -3.80 14.28 12.64
N CYS A 214 -2.65 13.96 13.20
CA CYS A 214 -2.36 12.63 13.72
C CYS A 214 -3.11 12.32 15.03
N LYS A 215 -3.71 13.31 15.70
CA LYS A 215 -4.48 13.09 16.93
C LYS A 215 -5.77 12.33 16.66
N ASP A 216 -6.51 12.77 15.63
CA ASP A 216 -7.86 12.25 15.32
C ASP A 216 -7.92 11.55 13.95
N CYS A 217 -6.78 11.31 13.29
CA CYS A 217 -6.72 10.71 11.95
C CYS A 217 -7.49 11.50 10.88
N ASN A 218 -7.60 12.82 11.06
CA ASN A 218 -8.42 13.68 10.21
C ASN A 218 -7.58 14.37 9.13
N ILE A 219 -8.08 14.36 7.89
CA ILE A 219 -7.52 15.19 6.82
C ILE A 219 -7.93 16.64 7.07
N ILE A 220 -6.96 17.50 7.33
CA ILE A 220 -7.19 18.95 7.49
C ILE A 220 -7.45 19.57 6.13
N CYS A 221 -6.57 19.32 5.16
CA CYS A 221 -6.75 19.75 3.79
C CYS A 221 -5.84 18.99 2.82
N GLN A 222 -6.16 19.06 1.52
CA GLN A 222 -5.31 18.58 0.45
C GLN A 222 -5.02 19.73 -0.52
N ARG A 223 -3.74 19.91 -0.85
CA ARG A 223 -3.30 21.01 -1.74
C ARG A 223 -2.53 20.46 -2.93
N ARG A 224 -2.86 20.92 -4.15
CA ARG A 224 -2.14 20.46 -5.36
C ARG A 224 -0.67 20.82 -5.26
N VAL A 225 0.20 19.83 -5.43
CA VAL A 225 1.67 20.00 -5.39
C VAL A 225 2.14 21.03 -6.40
N GLY A 226 1.49 21.08 -7.58
CA GLY A 226 1.73 22.10 -8.60
C GLY A 226 1.67 23.54 -8.08
N ILE A 227 0.65 23.84 -7.27
CA ILE A 227 0.41 25.17 -6.69
C ILE A 227 1.43 25.45 -5.59
N ILE A 228 1.71 24.46 -4.73
CA ILE A 228 2.68 24.60 -3.63
C ILE A 228 4.08 24.91 -4.17
N CYS A 229 4.54 24.16 -5.17
CA CYS A 229 5.85 24.40 -5.79
C CYS A 229 5.95 25.82 -6.36
N GLY A 230 4.89 26.32 -7.02
CA GLY A 230 4.87 27.68 -7.55
C GLY A 230 5.02 28.74 -6.45
N PHE A 231 4.31 28.55 -5.33
CA PHE A 231 4.40 29.44 -4.18
C PHE A 231 5.77 29.39 -3.49
N LEU A 232 6.34 28.20 -3.28
CA LEU A 232 7.66 28.04 -2.64
C LEU A 232 8.81 28.58 -3.49
N SER A 233 8.71 28.44 -4.82
CA SER A 233 9.63 29.07 -5.76
C SER A 233 9.59 30.59 -5.63
N ALA A 234 8.38 31.18 -5.59
CA ALA A 234 8.20 32.61 -5.41
C ALA A 234 8.70 33.13 -4.05
N LYS A 235 8.66 32.30 -3.00
CA LYS A 235 9.10 32.63 -1.63
C LYS A 235 10.58 32.35 -1.36
N ARG A 236 11.36 31.83 -2.34
CA ARG A 236 12.77 31.44 -2.17
C ARG A 236 13.00 30.52 -0.95
N LEU A 237 12.16 29.48 -0.79
CA LEU A 237 12.34 28.44 0.23
C LEU A 237 12.96 27.18 -0.42
N PRO A 238 14.30 27.14 -0.62
CA PRO A 238 14.94 26.18 -1.52
C PRO A 238 14.87 24.73 -1.03
N VAL A 239 14.87 24.48 0.28
CA VAL A 239 14.91 23.11 0.82
C VAL A 239 13.60 22.36 0.57
N LEU A 240 12.47 22.96 0.95
CA LEU A 240 11.15 22.36 0.74
C LEU A 240 10.75 22.37 -0.74
N PHE A 241 11.18 23.40 -1.48
CA PHE A 241 11.02 23.41 -2.94
C PHE A 241 11.80 22.26 -3.58
N CYS A 242 13.08 22.05 -3.22
CA CYS A 242 13.87 20.92 -3.72
C CYS A 242 13.30 19.57 -3.29
N MET A 243 12.76 19.40 -2.07
CA MET A 243 12.11 18.14 -1.67
C MET A 243 10.83 17.88 -2.49
N LEU A 244 9.96 18.88 -2.66
CA LEU A 244 8.74 18.75 -3.45
C LEU A 244 9.00 18.70 -4.96
N GLN A 245 10.13 19.26 -5.41
CA GLN A 245 10.55 19.21 -6.80
C GLN A 245 11.31 17.92 -7.11
N ALA A 246 12.10 17.38 -6.18
CA ALA A 246 12.62 16.02 -6.23
C ALA A 246 11.47 15.02 -6.21
N ALA A 247 10.41 15.29 -5.44
CA ALA A 247 9.15 14.57 -5.52
C ALA A 247 8.45 14.69 -6.89
N LYS A 248 8.51 15.85 -7.54
CA LYS A 248 8.05 15.99 -8.95
C LYS A 248 8.96 15.27 -9.94
N ILE A 249 10.28 15.31 -9.74
CA ILE A 249 11.31 14.75 -10.64
C ILE A 249 11.35 13.23 -10.53
N HIS A 250 11.18 12.67 -9.32
CA HIS A 250 10.97 11.24 -9.05
C HIS A 250 9.51 10.80 -9.14
N GLN A 251 8.65 11.63 -9.74
CA GLN A 251 7.30 11.21 -10.15
C GLN A 251 6.47 10.65 -8.99
N ILE A 252 6.31 11.42 -7.91
CA ILE A 252 5.46 11.04 -6.78
C ILE A 252 4.00 11.15 -7.16
N TYR A 253 3.39 10.00 -7.43
CA TYR A 253 1.98 9.93 -7.70
C TYR A 253 1.32 8.78 -6.94
N PHE A 254 0.09 9.08 -6.50
CA PHE A 254 -1.06 8.19 -6.55
C PHE A 254 -1.62 7.69 -5.20
N ALA A 255 -2.89 8.03 -4.91
CA ALA A 255 -3.67 7.42 -3.82
C ALA A 255 -5.19 7.41 -4.10
N MET A 256 -5.61 7.13 -5.35
CA MET A 256 -7.04 7.00 -5.69
C MET A 256 -7.35 5.83 -6.66
N LEU A 257 -6.74 4.67 -6.41
CA LEU A 257 -6.84 3.36 -7.15
C LEU A 257 -6.43 2.22 -6.21
N ILE A 258 -6.59 2.36 -4.89
CA ILE A 258 -6.67 1.16 -4.03
C ILE A 258 -7.92 0.31 -4.41
N GLN A 259 -8.83 0.84 -5.24
CA GLN A 259 -10.11 0.19 -5.62
C GLN A 259 -10.33 -0.19 -7.10
N LEU A 260 -9.39 0.02 -8.04
CA LEU A 260 -9.73 -0.07 -9.49
C LEU A 260 -9.01 -1.15 -10.32
N TYR A 261 -8.27 -2.07 -9.70
CA TYR A 261 -7.86 -3.33 -10.34
C TYR A 261 -8.58 -4.57 -9.76
N MET A 262 -9.69 -4.34 -9.07
CA MET A 262 -10.53 -5.36 -8.43
C MET A 262 -11.74 -5.78 -9.29
N ARG A 263 -12.03 -5.08 -10.39
CA ARG A 263 -13.14 -5.41 -11.31
C ARG A 263 -12.62 -6.18 -12.54
N PRO A 264 -13.30 -7.25 -12.96
CA PRO A 264 -13.02 -7.86 -14.25
C PRO A 264 -13.25 -6.82 -15.36
N ARG A 265 -12.43 -6.85 -16.41
CA ARG A 265 -12.80 -6.20 -17.69
C ARG A 265 -14.16 -6.79 -18.07
N SER A 266 -15.23 -6.01 -17.90
CA SER A 266 -16.51 -6.37 -18.50
C SER A 266 -16.31 -6.33 -20.01
N VAL A 267 -16.49 -7.49 -20.61
CA VAL A 267 -16.72 -7.65 -22.04
C VAL A 267 -17.92 -6.78 -22.40
N TYR A 268 -17.68 -5.70 -23.14
CA TYR A 268 -18.62 -5.08 -24.09
C TYR A 268 -17.81 -4.43 -25.20
#